data_AF-A0A0F7N401-F1
#
_entry.id   AF-A0A0F7N401-F1
#
_cell.length_a   1.000
_cell.length_b   1.000
_cell.length_c   1.000
_cell.angle_alpha   90.00
_cell.angle_beta   90.00
_cell.angle_gamma   90.00
#
_symmetry.space_group_name_H-M   'P 1'
#
loop_
_entity.id
_entity.type
_entity.pdbx_description
1 polymer ?
#
loop_
_entity_poly.entity_id
_entity_poly.type
_entity_poly.pdbx_seq_one_letter_code
_entity_poly.pdbx_strand_id
1 'polypeptide(L)'
;MRRSNVRGSGADGRPDRAGELGWDDSLYEDAGAPGMPRQRGYARHTGDHDPHDDDGREGPGPGAHPGSHAEGPGDGGPPPPRRRRGMRIARWFFGIVAFLILGTAAAGYLYYRDLNNNLEKDRLNLGKNKLDEKQPNADGQTPLDILLLGSDSRNSDENVRLGGSRADRGRKPLADVQMLLHVSADRSNMSVVSVPRDTRVTIPECTDPDDGTVYPETTSQTINTSLQNGGPGCTVAAWEALTGVSIDHFMMIDFAGVVSMADAVGGVPVCVRDNVYDDDSGLRLEEGETTIKGEQALQWLRTRHGFEDGSDIGRTHAQHQYMNSMARQLKEGAKLSDPGKLRRLAEAATNALTVDDGLGDLKKLYDLGNDIKRVPPERITMTTMPWVPDPQNNAHVVPNEEDAPQIWSMIRNDVAFDGKDKPKKKKPDDLVAQAEPKADIPVLVQNGTGTTMYAPVTGRAGDIAGVLAEDGFTQAATDATPKSQADTTVSYATEEQHANALAVAKALGLPDRAVKESSGVDGVTLVVGADWREGNAYPPDAGGDADDGEEAGPEKAPESSNPLAGSDKKACMDVNPSYTW
;
A
#
# COMPACT_ATOMS: atom_id res chain seq x y z
N MET A 1 -42.30 18.21 46.15
CA MET A 1 -42.87 17.02 46.81
C MET A 1 -43.91 16.36 45.91
N ARG A 2 -43.70 15.10 45.50
CA ARG A 2 -44.73 14.06 45.27
C ARG A 2 -43.99 12.76 44.92
N ARG A 3 -44.37 11.64 45.54
CA ARG A 3 -43.87 10.29 45.22
C ARG A 3 -44.94 9.55 44.42
N SER A 4 -44.52 8.71 43.49
CA SER A 4 -45.36 7.68 42.89
C SER A 4 -44.51 6.42 42.68
N ASN A 5 -44.68 5.44 43.56
CA ASN A 5 -44.03 4.14 43.42
C ASN A 5 -44.81 3.30 42.40
N VAL A 6 -44.10 2.56 41.55
CA VAL A 6 -44.60 1.30 40.97
C VAL A 6 -43.55 0.22 41.25
N ARG A 7 -44.00 -1.01 41.52
CA ARG A 7 -43.13 -2.15 41.86
C ARG A 7 -42.43 -2.69 40.61
N GLY A 8 -41.26 -3.28 40.82
CA GLY A 8 -40.66 -4.18 39.85
C GLY A 8 -41.34 -5.56 39.83
N SER A 9 -41.33 -6.14 38.64
CA SER A 9 -41.42 -7.57 38.32
C SER A 9 -40.43 -7.75 37.17
N GLY A 10 -39.55 -8.73 37.11
CA GLY A 10 -39.42 -9.94 37.91
C GLY A 10 -38.73 -10.92 36.97
N ALA A 11 -37.49 -11.30 37.29
CA ALA A 11 -36.68 -12.08 36.37
C ALA A 11 -37.09 -13.56 36.40
N ASP A 12 -37.63 -14.06 35.29
CA ASP A 12 -37.58 -15.47 34.87
C ASP A 12 -38.06 -15.54 33.41
N GLY A 13 -37.31 -16.23 32.54
CA GLY A 13 -37.64 -16.29 31.11
C GLY A 13 -36.44 -16.59 30.20
N ARG A 14 -35.83 -17.77 30.34
CA ARG A 14 -34.93 -18.31 29.30
C ARG A 14 -35.78 -18.72 28.08
N PRO A 15 -35.43 -18.31 26.85
CA PRO A 15 -35.94 -18.95 25.65
C PRO A 15 -35.17 -20.27 25.45
N ASP A 16 -35.81 -21.40 25.75
CA ASP A 16 -35.31 -22.70 25.31
C ASP A 16 -35.46 -22.85 23.79
N ARG A 17 -34.55 -23.63 23.18
CA ARG A 17 -34.48 -24.02 21.76
C ARG A 17 -33.82 -23.00 20.81
N ALA A 18 -32.51 -23.15 20.64
CA ALA A 18 -31.94 -23.08 19.30
C ALA A 18 -32.61 -24.16 18.43
N GLY A 19 -33.20 -23.77 17.29
CA GLY A 19 -34.02 -24.69 16.48
C GLY A 19 -34.79 -24.09 15.30
N GLU A 20 -34.72 -22.76 15.07
CA GLU A 20 -35.31 -22.10 13.89
C GLU A 20 -34.30 -21.16 13.18
N LEU A 21 -33.06 -21.63 13.01
CA LEU A 21 -32.13 -21.14 11.99
C LEU A 21 -31.70 -22.34 11.13
N GLY A 22 -31.86 -22.22 9.82
CA GLY A 22 -31.61 -23.29 8.86
C GLY A 22 -30.13 -23.47 8.55
N TRP A 23 -29.38 -24.00 9.51
CA TRP A 23 -28.01 -24.48 9.31
C TRP A 23 -28.03 -25.82 8.57
N ASP A 24 -27.08 -26.02 7.65
CA ASP A 24 -26.91 -27.25 6.89
C ASP A 24 -25.57 -27.91 7.28
N ASP A 25 -25.64 -28.86 8.21
CA ASP A 25 -24.47 -29.56 8.74
C ASP A 25 -23.81 -30.52 7.73
N SER A 26 -24.40 -30.74 6.54
CA SER A 26 -23.94 -31.74 5.57
C SER A 26 -22.57 -31.46 4.93
N LEU A 27 -21.99 -30.28 5.17
CA LEU A 27 -20.66 -29.89 4.70
C LEU A 27 -19.50 -30.37 5.60
N TYR A 28 -19.78 -30.98 6.76
CA TYR A 28 -18.74 -31.46 7.69
C TYR A 28 -18.53 -32.99 7.69
N GLU A 29 -19.29 -33.75 6.89
CA GLU A 29 -19.24 -35.23 6.84
C GLU A 29 -18.61 -35.86 5.56
N ASP A 30 -17.60 -35.23 4.93
CA ASP A 30 -16.61 -36.03 4.16
C ASP A 30 -15.20 -35.42 4.10
N ALA A 31 -14.28 -35.97 4.91
CA ALA A 31 -12.85 -35.66 4.89
C ALA A 31 -12.00 -36.84 5.40
N GLY A 32 -12.18 -38.03 4.82
CA GLY A 32 -11.43 -39.24 5.19
C GLY A 32 -9.90 -39.07 5.11
N ALA A 33 -9.20 -39.19 6.24
CA ALA A 33 -7.77 -38.88 6.34
C ALA A 33 -6.85 -39.84 5.54
N PRO A 34 -5.91 -39.35 4.70
CA PRO A 34 -4.96 -40.19 3.98
C PRO A 34 -3.77 -40.61 4.87
N GLY A 35 -3.73 -41.88 5.27
CA GLY A 35 -2.67 -42.43 6.14
C GLY A 35 -1.32 -42.64 5.44
N MET A 36 -0.23 -42.26 6.10
CA MET A 36 1.15 -42.49 5.64
C MET A 36 1.62 -43.96 5.82
N PRO A 37 2.62 -44.42 5.04
CA PRO A 37 2.89 -45.86 4.85
C PRO A 37 3.70 -46.52 5.98
N ARG A 38 3.50 -47.83 6.15
CA ARG A 38 4.33 -48.68 7.03
C ARG A 38 5.31 -49.55 6.25
N GLN A 39 6.55 -49.55 6.69
CA GLN A 39 7.60 -50.48 6.23
C GLN A 39 7.26 -51.94 6.61
N ARG A 40 7.66 -52.89 5.77
CA ARG A 40 8.04 -54.27 6.13
C ARG A 40 9.00 -54.83 5.07
N GLY A 41 9.87 -55.75 5.45
CA GLY A 41 10.85 -56.37 4.55
C GLY A 41 11.30 -57.77 4.99
N TYR A 42 12.24 -58.33 4.23
CA TYR A 42 12.99 -59.58 4.45
C TYR A 42 12.24 -60.94 4.47
N ALA A 43 12.38 -61.69 3.36
CA ALA A 43 13.05 -63.01 3.27
C ALA A 43 13.01 -63.49 1.79
N ARG A 44 14.03 -63.99 1.08
CA ARG A 44 15.31 -64.70 1.35
C ARG A 44 15.23 -66.23 1.21
N HIS A 45 15.65 -66.74 0.05
CA HIS A 45 16.21 -68.07 -0.24
C HIS A 45 16.74 -68.05 -1.70
N THR A 46 17.82 -68.66 -2.18
CA THR A 46 19.14 -69.15 -1.69
C THR A 46 19.72 -70.02 -2.83
N GLY A 47 21.04 -69.94 -3.07
CA GLY A 47 21.80 -70.97 -3.80
C GLY A 47 22.10 -70.68 -5.28
N ASP A 48 23.21 -71.19 -5.85
CA ASP A 48 24.40 -71.74 -5.16
C ASP A 48 25.62 -71.91 -6.12
N HIS A 49 26.80 -72.12 -5.52
CA HIS A 49 28.05 -72.68 -6.08
C HIS A 49 28.92 -71.90 -7.13
N ASP A 50 30.22 -71.85 -6.79
CA ASP A 50 31.45 -71.70 -7.61
C ASP A 50 32.10 -73.14 -7.73
N PRO A 51 33.36 -73.42 -8.17
CA PRO A 51 34.45 -72.62 -8.80
C PRO A 51 35.21 -73.33 -10.00
N HIS A 52 36.36 -72.76 -10.44
CA HIS A 52 37.64 -73.38 -10.94
C HIS A 52 38.20 -73.04 -12.37
N ASP A 53 39.39 -72.38 -12.36
CA ASP A 53 40.73 -72.67 -12.97
C ASP A 53 41.04 -72.84 -14.51
N ASP A 54 42.33 -72.50 -14.85
CA ASP A 54 43.17 -72.75 -16.07
C ASP A 54 42.71 -72.21 -17.46
N ASP A 55 43.51 -72.01 -18.55
CA ASP A 55 44.96 -71.83 -18.90
C ASP A 55 44.99 -71.24 -20.35
N GLY A 56 45.97 -70.50 -20.90
CA GLY A 56 47.24 -69.92 -20.46
C GLY A 56 48.14 -69.48 -21.66
N ARG A 57 49.45 -69.27 -21.43
CA ARG A 57 50.55 -68.91 -22.40
C ARG A 57 50.44 -67.56 -23.15
N GLU A 58 51.45 -66.68 -23.16
CA GLU A 58 52.84 -66.73 -23.72
C GLU A 58 52.95 -66.61 -25.26
N GLY A 59 53.64 -65.56 -25.75
CA GLY A 59 54.18 -65.50 -27.13
C GLY A 59 54.45 -64.07 -27.68
N PRO A 60 55.68 -63.72 -28.15
CA PRO A 60 56.04 -62.36 -28.58
C PRO A 60 56.10 -62.12 -30.11
N GLY A 61 56.34 -60.85 -30.53
CA GLY A 61 56.69 -60.45 -31.91
C GLY A 61 58.18 -60.70 -32.26
N PRO A 62 58.89 -59.87 -33.08
CA PRO A 62 58.52 -58.60 -33.74
C PRO A 62 58.89 -58.55 -35.26
N GLY A 63 58.88 -57.36 -35.90
CA GLY A 63 59.47 -57.13 -37.24
C GLY A 63 59.15 -55.74 -37.83
N ALA A 64 60.02 -55.15 -38.67
CA ALA A 64 59.86 -53.75 -39.11
C ALA A 64 60.49 -53.38 -40.49
N HIS A 65 59.92 -52.36 -41.14
CA HIS A 65 60.48 -51.49 -42.22
C HIS A 65 60.71 -52.11 -43.64
N PRO A 66 60.97 -51.31 -44.71
CA PRO A 66 60.20 -50.13 -45.17
C PRO A 66 60.09 -49.94 -46.73
N GLY A 67 59.27 -48.98 -47.18
CA GLY A 67 59.36 -48.29 -48.50
C GLY A 67 58.58 -48.90 -49.69
N SER A 68 58.30 -48.20 -50.81
CA SER A 68 58.36 -46.75 -51.14
C SER A 68 57.80 -46.45 -52.56
N HIS A 69 57.35 -45.21 -52.85
CA HIS A 69 56.91 -44.65 -54.17
C HIS A 69 55.56 -45.16 -54.76
N ALA A 70 54.87 -44.49 -55.71
CA ALA A 70 54.64 -43.05 -56.03
C ALA A 70 53.54 -42.90 -57.12
N GLU A 71 52.83 -41.75 -57.17
CA GLU A 71 51.97 -41.22 -58.27
C GLU A 71 50.72 -42.06 -58.70
N GLY A 72 49.62 -41.52 -59.25
CA GLY A 72 49.23 -40.13 -59.61
C GLY A 72 47.68 -39.95 -59.70
N PRO A 73 47.14 -38.79 -60.13
CA PRO A 73 45.73 -38.37 -59.90
C PRO A 73 44.74 -38.55 -61.07
N GLY A 74 43.43 -38.46 -60.78
CA GLY A 74 42.32 -38.46 -61.76
C GLY A 74 41.04 -37.76 -61.25
N ASP A 75 40.18 -37.30 -62.17
CA ASP A 75 39.13 -36.28 -61.95
C ASP A 75 37.68 -36.84 -61.84
N GLY A 76 36.74 -36.08 -61.25
CA GLY A 76 35.33 -36.45 -61.06
C GLY A 76 34.43 -35.30 -60.56
N GLY A 77 33.53 -34.80 -61.43
CA GLY A 77 32.75 -33.58 -61.19
C GLY A 77 31.51 -33.70 -60.27
N PRO A 78 30.90 -32.55 -59.89
CA PRO A 78 29.88 -32.47 -58.83
C PRO A 78 28.43 -32.81 -59.28
N PRO A 79 27.59 -33.41 -58.40
CA PRO A 79 26.21 -33.79 -58.71
C PRO A 79 25.18 -32.63 -58.59
N PRO A 80 24.01 -32.72 -59.27
CA PRO A 80 23.04 -31.63 -59.36
C PRO A 80 22.19 -31.39 -58.09
N PRO A 81 21.71 -30.16 -57.85
CA PRO A 81 21.16 -29.74 -56.55
C PRO A 81 19.73 -30.22 -56.26
N ARG A 82 19.57 -31.12 -55.28
CA ARG A 82 18.28 -31.60 -54.71
C ARG A 82 17.50 -30.54 -53.87
N ARG A 83 17.47 -29.26 -54.28
CA ARG A 83 17.03 -28.12 -53.43
C ARG A 83 15.50 -27.80 -53.39
N ARG A 84 14.60 -28.62 -53.96
CA ARG A 84 13.16 -28.27 -54.07
C ARG A 84 12.18 -28.94 -53.08
N ARG A 85 12.56 -29.97 -52.30
CA ARG A 85 11.66 -30.59 -51.29
C ARG A 85 11.78 -29.95 -49.89
N GLY A 86 12.99 -29.79 -49.36
CA GLY A 86 13.20 -29.20 -48.02
C GLY A 86 12.59 -27.80 -47.87
N MET A 87 12.65 -26.97 -48.92
CA MET A 87 12.05 -25.63 -48.92
C MET A 87 10.52 -25.62 -48.81
N ARG A 88 9.83 -26.73 -49.14
CA ARG A 88 8.38 -26.88 -48.86
C ARG A 88 8.13 -27.20 -47.39
N ILE A 89 8.88 -28.15 -46.84
CA ILE A 89 8.79 -28.56 -45.42
C ILE A 89 9.09 -27.34 -44.52
N ALA A 90 10.13 -26.57 -44.84
CA ALA A 90 10.45 -25.33 -44.14
C ALA A 90 9.30 -24.31 -44.18
N ARG A 91 8.64 -24.09 -45.34
CA ARG A 91 7.50 -23.17 -45.44
C ARG A 91 6.28 -23.63 -44.64
N TRP A 92 6.01 -24.94 -44.57
CA TRP A 92 4.97 -25.48 -43.69
C TRP A 92 5.34 -25.35 -42.21
N PHE A 93 6.58 -25.64 -41.83
CA PHE A 93 7.08 -25.46 -40.47
C PHE A 93 6.99 -24.00 -40.01
N PHE A 94 7.55 -23.06 -40.78
CA PHE A 94 7.46 -21.63 -40.47
C PHE A 94 6.01 -21.10 -40.51
N GLY A 95 5.15 -21.64 -41.38
CA GLY A 95 3.72 -21.33 -41.38
C GLY A 95 3.00 -21.77 -40.11
N ILE A 96 3.27 -23.00 -39.63
CA ILE A 96 2.72 -23.52 -38.38
C ILE A 96 3.28 -22.74 -37.18
N VAL A 97 4.59 -22.47 -37.14
CA VAL A 97 5.22 -21.68 -36.07
C VAL A 97 4.66 -20.25 -36.03
N ALA A 98 4.51 -19.58 -37.18
CA ALA A 98 3.89 -18.27 -37.26
C ALA A 98 2.41 -18.29 -36.84
N PHE A 99 1.64 -19.31 -37.24
CA PHE A 99 0.25 -19.48 -36.81
C PHE A 99 0.14 -19.73 -35.31
N LEU A 100 1.03 -20.53 -34.72
CA LEU A 100 1.08 -20.77 -33.28
C LEU A 100 1.43 -19.49 -32.51
N ILE A 101 2.45 -18.74 -32.96
CA ILE A 101 2.84 -17.46 -32.34
C ILE A 101 1.70 -16.44 -32.42
N LEU A 102 1.06 -16.29 -33.59
CA LEU A 102 -0.06 -15.37 -33.75
C LEU A 102 -1.29 -15.82 -32.95
N GLY A 103 -1.55 -17.12 -32.87
CA GLY A 103 -2.62 -17.71 -32.07
C GLY A 103 -2.43 -17.52 -30.57
N THR A 104 -1.22 -17.74 -30.05
CA THR A 104 -0.91 -17.50 -28.63
C THR A 104 -0.87 -16.01 -28.29
N ALA A 105 -0.37 -15.16 -29.20
CA ALA A 105 -0.42 -13.70 -29.03
C ALA A 105 -1.86 -13.17 -29.03
N ALA A 106 -2.72 -13.66 -29.93
CA ALA A 106 -4.13 -13.28 -29.97
C ALA A 106 -4.89 -13.78 -28.73
N ALA A 107 -4.65 -15.03 -28.29
CA ALA A 107 -5.24 -15.56 -27.07
C ALA A 107 -4.78 -14.78 -25.81
N GLY A 108 -3.48 -14.47 -25.71
CA GLY A 108 -2.91 -13.68 -24.62
C GLY A 108 -3.44 -12.24 -24.59
N TYR A 109 -3.60 -11.60 -25.76
CA TYR A 109 -4.19 -10.27 -25.86
C TYR A 109 -5.68 -10.26 -25.48
N LEU A 110 -6.45 -11.26 -25.93
CA LEU A 110 -7.86 -11.40 -25.57
C LEU A 110 -8.03 -11.62 -24.06
N TYR A 111 -7.19 -12.48 -23.46
CA TYR A 111 -7.17 -12.74 -22.02
C TYR A 111 -6.73 -11.51 -21.20
N TYR A 112 -5.70 -10.79 -21.63
CA TYR A 112 -5.30 -9.51 -21.01
C TYR A 112 -6.44 -8.49 -21.02
N ARG A 113 -7.15 -8.37 -22.15
CA ARG A 113 -8.30 -7.50 -22.30
C ARG A 113 -9.48 -7.93 -21.42
N ASP A 114 -9.67 -9.24 -21.23
CA ASP A 114 -10.70 -9.80 -20.35
C ASP A 114 -10.47 -9.36 -18.89
N LEU A 115 -9.24 -9.56 -18.37
CA LEU A 115 -8.84 -9.08 -17.05
C LEU A 115 -8.99 -7.55 -16.90
N ASN A 116 -8.63 -6.77 -17.93
CA ASN A 116 -8.80 -5.31 -17.95
C ASN A 116 -10.26 -4.82 -17.98
N ASN A 117 -11.19 -5.68 -18.41
CA ASN A 117 -12.63 -5.40 -18.43
C ASN A 117 -13.32 -5.74 -17.11
N ASN A 118 -12.74 -6.64 -16.31
CA ASN A 118 -13.27 -7.01 -14.99
C ASN A 118 -13.02 -5.91 -13.94
N LEU A 119 -11.92 -5.16 -14.09
CA LEU A 119 -11.60 -4.01 -13.23
C LEU A 119 -12.69 -2.94 -13.28
N GLU A 120 -13.40 -2.77 -12.18
CA GLU A 120 -14.32 -1.65 -11.96
C GLU A 120 -13.50 -0.37 -11.73
N LYS A 121 -13.98 0.76 -12.26
CA LYS A 121 -13.23 2.03 -12.33
C LYS A 121 -14.09 3.19 -11.91
N ASP A 122 -13.55 4.02 -11.04
CA ASP A 122 -14.24 5.18 -10.47
C ASP A 122 -13.36 6.44 -10.53
N ARG A 123 -13.95 7.62 -10.31
CA ARG A 123 -13.20 8.87 -10.38
C ARG A 123 -12.34 9.07 -9.13
N LEU A 124 -11.03 9.29 -9.33
CA LEU A 124 -10.05 9.48 -8.24
C LEU A 124 -10.49 10.46 -7.14
N ASN A 125 -11.03 11.62 -7.52
CA ASN A 125 -11.41 12.67 -6.58
C ASN A 125 -12.55 13.53 -7.17
N LEU A 126 -13.63 13.69 -6.39
CA LEU A 126 -14.89 14.38 -6.72
C LEU A 126 -15.04 15.79 -6.09
N GLY A 127 -14.05 16.25 -5.32
CA GLY A 127 -14.04 17.58 -4.74
C GLY A 127 -13.84 18.69 -5.79
N LYS A 128 -14.38 19.89 -5.50
CA LYS A 128 -14.26 21.07 -6.37
C LYS A 128 -12.82 21.58 -6.54
N ASN A 129 -12.08 21.54 -5.43
CA ASN A 129 -10.68 21.94 -5.32
C ASN A 129 -9.84 20.67 -5.18
N LYS A 130 -8.57 20.73 -5.61
CA LYS A 130 -7.59 19.65 -5.41
C LYS A 130 -6.30 20.23 -4.86
N LEU A 131 -5.49 19.37 -4.25
CA LEU A 131 -4.09 19.67 -3.95
C LEU A 131 -3.25 19.55 -5.23
N ASP A 132 -2.06 20.15 -5.24
CA ASP A 132 -1.12 19.98 -6.35
C ASP A 132 -0.52 18.56 -6.37
N GLU A 133 0.01 18.16 -7.52
CA GLU A 133 0.86 16.97 -7.63
C GLU A 133 2.17 17.16 -6.83
N LYS A 134 2.67 16.08 -6.22
CA LYS A 134 3.92 16.09 -5.44
C LYS A 134 5.11 16.44 -6.33
N GLN A 135 5.97 17.33 -5.81
CA GLN A 135 7.26 17.63 -6.45
C GLN A 135 8.14 16.37 -6.49
N PRO A 136 8.89 16.14 -7.57
CA PRO A 136 9.83 15.03 -7.64
C PRO A 136 11.07 15.28 -6.77
N ASN A 137 11.75 14.21 -6.36
CA ASN A 137 13.07 14.27 -5.72
C ASN A 137 14.19 14.62 -6.74
N ALA A 138 15.44 14.57 -6.31
CA ALA A 138 16.62 14.79 -7.16
C ALA A 138 16.73 13.82 -8.37
N ASP A 139 16.27 12.58 -8.21
CA ASP A 139 16.28 11.53 -9.24
C ASP A 139 15.06 11.60 -10.20
N GLY A 140 14.20 12.61 -10.08
CA GLY A 140 13.00 12.76 -10.90
C GLY A 140 11.85 11.82 -10.52
N GLN A 141 11.84 11.29 -9.29
CA GLN A 141 10.85 10.34 -8.78
C GLN A 141 9.87 11.04 -7.84
N THR A 142 8.59 10.68 -7.88
CA THR A 142 7.58 11.13 -6.91
C THR A 142 7.22 10.02 -5.91
N PRO A 143 6.82 10.36 -4.66
CA PRO A 143 6.18 9.41 -3.75
C PRO A 143 4.85 8.92 -4.34
N LEU A 144 4.39 7.76 -3.89
CA LEU A 144 3.07 7.22 -4.23
C LEU A 144 2.19 7.17 -2.99
N ASP A 145 1.07 7.90 -2.99
CA ASP A 145 0.06 7.90 -1.94
C ASP A 145 -1.23 7.28 -2.47
N ILE A 146 -1.61 6.12 -1.92
CA ILE A 146 -2.72 5.30 -2.40
C ILE A 146 -3.71 5.06 -1.27
N LEU A 147 -4.96 5.49 -1.44
CA LEU A 147 -6.00 5.29 -0.45
C LEU A 147 -6.62 3.90 -0.58
N LEU A 148 -6.45 3.07 0.45
CA LEU A 148 -7.00 1.72 0.56
C LEU A 148 -8.35 1.77 1.30
N LEU A 149 -9.41 1.28 0.67
CA LEU A 149 -10.79 1.37 1.17
C LEU A 149 -11.44 -0.01 1.29
N GLY A 150 -11.84 -0.41 2.51
CA GLY A 150 -12.71 -1.55 2.74
C GLY A 150 -14.16 -1.12 2.79
N SER A 151 -14.96 -1.52 1.79
CA SER A 151 -16.35 -1.10 1.66
C SER A 151 -17.33 -2.04 2.38
N ASP A 152 -18.38 -1.46 2.97
CA ASP A 152 -19.48 -2.18 3.62
C ASP A 152 -20.61 -2.57 2.62
N SER A 153 -20.28 -2.84 1.35
CA SER A 153 -21.24 -3.20 0.30
C SER A 153 -22.03 -4.49 0.59
N ARG A 154 -23.37 -4.44 0.47
CA ARG A 154 -24.34 -5.56 0.65
C ARG A 154 -25.12 -5.82 -0.64
N ASN A 155 -24.56 -5.39 -1.78
CA ASN A 155 -25.26 -5.33 -3.06
C ASN A 155 -25.18 -6.64 -3.87
N SER A 156 -24.22 -7.54 -3.56
CA SER A 156 -24.13 -8.89 -4.12
C SER A 156 -24.77 -9.95 -3.21
N ASP A 157 -25.10 -11.12 -3.76
CA ASP A 157 -25.52 -12.30 -2.97
C ASP A 157 -24.38 -12.85 -2.11
N GLU A 158 -23.14 -12.75 -2.60
CA GLU A 158 -21.92 -13.15 -1.91
C GLU A 158 -21.72 -12.32 -0.63
N ASN A 159 -21.76 -10.99 -0.71
CA ASN A 159 -21.59 -10.11 0.45
C ASN A 159 -22.71 -10.27 1.48
N VAL A 160 -23.94 -10.51 1.04
CA VAL A 160 -25.08 -10.75 1.95
C VAL A 160 -24.99 -12.11 2.65
N ARG A 161 -24.24 -13.08 2.09
CA ARG A 161 -23.86 -14.31 2.80
C ARG A 161 -22.72 -14.07 3.79
N LEU A 162 -21.73 -13.26 3.41
CA LEU A 162 -20.52 -12.98 4.19
C LEU A 162 -20.70 -11.96 5.33
N GLY A 163 -21.81 -11.22 5.37
CA GLY A 163 -22.19 -10.44 6.56
C GLY A 163 -23.30 -9.40 6.37
N GLY A 164 -24.08 -9.20 7.43
CA GLY A 164 -25.09 -8.14 7.55
C GLY A 164 -26.54 -8.60 7.35
N SER A 165 -27.48 -7.66 7.43
CA SER A 165 -28.89 -7.95 7.24
C SER A 165 -29.25 -7.96 5.75
N ARG A 166 -30.20 -8.81 5.35
CA ARG A 166 -30.82 -8.73 4.01
C ARG A 166 -31.52 -7.37 3.76
N ALA A 167 -31.80 -6.60 4.82
CA ALA A 167 -32.34 -5.25 4.74
C ALA A 167 -31.34 -4.19 4.26
N ASP A 168 -30.02 -4.45 4.32
CA ASP A 168 -28.98 -3.50 3.88
C ASP A 168 -28.74 -3.52 2.36
N ARG A 169 -29.36 -4.44 1.61
CA ARG A 169 -29.18 -4.55 0.16
C ARG A 169 -29.69 -3.30 -0.56
N GLY A 170 -28.83 -2.67 -1.37
CA GLY A 170 -29.13 -1.43 -2.09
C GLY A 170 -28.77 -0.16 -1.31
N ARG A 171 -28.24 -0.27 -0.08
CA ARG A 171 -27.65 0.87 0.64
C ARG A 171 -26.31 1.26 -0.02
N LYS A 172 -26.04 2.57 -0.18
CA LYS A 172 -24.69 3.03 -0.58
C LYS A 172 -23.69 2.62 0.55
N PRO A 173 -22.52 2.05 0.23
CA PRO A 173 -21.61 1.48 1.23
C PRO A 173 -20.94 2.56 2.08
N LEU A 174 -20.55 2.20 3.30
CA LEU A 174 -19.63 2.97 4.15
C LEU A 174 -18.19 2.51 3.91
N ALA A 175 -17.23 3.42 4.09
CA ALA A 175 -15.80 3.08 4.12
C ALA A 175 -15.41 2.61 5.53
N ASP A 176 -15.63 1.32 5.77
CA ASP A 176 -15.52 0.64 7.06
C ASP A 176 -14.06 0.37 7.47
N VAL A 177 -13.13 0.43 6.52
CA VAL A 177 -11.67 0.43 6.69
C VAL A 177 -11.09 1.49 5.74
N GLN A 178 -10.18 2.33 6.23
CA GLN A 178 -9.56 3.41 5.46
C GLN A 178 -8.09 3.55 5.84
N MET A 179 -7.19 3.35 4.89
CA MET A 179 -5.74 3.45 5.12
C MET A 179 -5.02 4.14 3.97
N LEU A 180 -4.22 5.16 4.24
CA LEU A 180 -3.32 5.72 3.25
C LEU A 180 -2.03 4.89 3.21
N LEU A 181 -1.69 4.37 2.04
CA LEU A 181 -0.44 3.69 1.74
C LEU A 181 0.50 4.68 1.04
N HIS A 182 1.52 5.16 1.77
CA HIS A 182 2.59 5.99 1.25
C HIS A 182 3.82 5.14 0.92
N VAL A 183 4.36 5.27 -0.29
CA VAL A 183 5.61 4.64 -0.72
C VAL A 183 6.58 5.74 -1.17
N SER A 184 7.76 5.79 -0.55
CA SER A 184 8.72 6.89 -0.75
C SER A 184 9.16 7.06 -2.19
N ALA A 185 9.63 8.24 -2.60
CA ALA A 185 10.02 8.51 -3.98
C ALA A 185 11.05 7.50 -4.52
N ASP A 186 12.05 7.15 -3.70
CA ASP A 186 13.10 6.17 -4.02
C ASP A 186 12.68 4.70 -3.83
N ARG A 187 11.49 4.46 -3.24
CA ARG A 187 10.96 3.16 -2.78
C ARG A 187 11.82 2.47 -1.70
N SER A 188 12.55 3.24 -0.90
CA SER A 188 13.32 2.71 0.24
C SER A 188 12.50 2.48 1.51
N ASN A 189 11.38 3.19 1.69
CA ASN A 189 10.48 3.04 2.84
C ASN A 189 8.99 3.05 2.43
N MET A 190 8.12 2.66 3.36
CA MET A 190 6.67 2.65 3.16
C MET A 190 5.94 2.85 4.48
N SER A 191 5.05 3.83 4.51
CA SER A 191 4.22 4.16 5.67
C SER A 191 2.77 3.84 5.37
N VAL A 192 2.03 3.30 6.36
CA VAL A 192 0.59 3.12 6.28
C VAL A 192 -0.05 3.87 7.43
N VAL A 193 -0.99 4.78 7.15
CA VAL A 193 -1.77 5.48 8.19
C VAL A 193 -3.24 5.09 8.07
N SER A 194 -3.81 4.51 9.12
CA SER A 194 -5.25 4.33 9.23
C SER A 194 -5.91 5.52 9.90
N VAL A 195 -7.00 6.05 9.34
CA VAL A 195 -7.89 6.97 10.05
C VAL A 195 -9.06 6.16 10.61
N PRO A 196 -9.37 6.22 11.92
CA PRO A 196 -10.53 5.54 12.48
C PRO A 196 -11.80 5.92 11.72
N ARG A 197 -12.60 4.94 11.32
CA ARG A 197 -13.77 5.14 10.42
C ARG A 197 -14.77 6.17 11.00
N ASP A 198 -14.85 6.23 12.33
CA ASP A 198 -15.76 7.05 13.13
C ASP A 198 -15.10 8.40 13.55
N THR A 199 -14.05 8.83 12.84
CA THR A 199 -13.45 10.18 12.98
C THR A 199 -14.39 11.23 12.41
N ARG A 200 -14.78 12.23 13.21
CA ARG A 200 -15.53 13.41 12.75
C ARG A 200 -14.62 14.32 11.93
N VAL A 201 -15.03 14.66 10.71
CA VAL A 201 -14.25 15.48 9.76
C VAL A 201 -15.15 16.44 8.98
N THR A 202 -14.52 17.39 8.27
CA THR A 202 -15.20 18.10 7.17
C THR A 202 -15.14 17.24 5.91
N ILE A 203 -16.31 16.88 5.39
CA ILE A 203 -16.46 16.27 4.07
C ILE A 203 -16.82 17.41 3.10
N PRO A 204 -16.02 17.67 2.05
CA PRO A 204 -16.28 18.76 1.10
C PRO A 204 -17.51 18.48 0.22
N GLU A 205 -17.97 19.49 -0.53
CA GLU A 205 -19.04 19.27 -1.51
C GLU A 205 -18.58 18.35 -2.64
N CYS A 206 -19.30 17.24 -2.82
CA CYS A 206 -19.07 16.22 -3.84
C CYS A 206 -20.26 16.15 -4.81
N THR A 207 -20.02 15.82 -6.08
CA THR A 207 -21.09 15.54 -7.06
C THR A 207 -20.98 14.11 -7.54
N ASP A 208 -22.05 13.34 -7.39
CA ASP A 208 -22.16 11.96 -7.84
C ASP A 208 -22.01 11.88 -9.37
N PRO A 209 -21.09 11.06 -9.92
CA PRO A 209 -20.84 11.01 -11.35
C PRO A 209 -21.92 10.27 -12.15
N ASP A 210 -22.75 9.43 -11.50
CA ASP A 210 -23.73 8.56 -12.16
C ASP A 210 -25.13 9.20 -12.25
N ASP A 211 -25.60 9.81 -11.14
CA ASP A 211 -26.93 10.43 -11.07
C ASP A 211 -26.93 11.98 -10.99
N GLY A 212 -25.76 12.59 -10.79
CA GLY A 212 -25.59 14.05 -10.70
C GLY A 212 -26.03 14.67 -9.36
N THR A 213 -26.30 13.86 -8.33
CA THR A 213 -26.63 14.34 -6.99
C THR A 213 -25.47 15.13 -6.38
N VAL A 214 -25.75 16.37 -5.98
CA VAL A 214 -24.80 17.21 -5.25
C VAL A 214 -24.96 16.96 -3.75
N TYR A 215 -23.92 16.43 -3.13
CA TYR A 215 -23.79 16.26 -1.69
C TYR A 215 -23.11 17.51 -1.11
N PRO A 216 -23.81 18.36 -0.33
CA PRO A 216 -23.24 19.58 0.21
C PRO A 216 -22.17 19.30 1.27
N GLU A 217 -21.25 20.25 1.43
CA GLU A 217 -20.22 20.23 2.49
C GLU A 217 -20.84 20.03 3.89
N THR A 218 -20.18 19.23 4.73
CA THR A 218 -20.62 18.97 6.11
C THR A 218 -19.44 18.79 7.06
N THR A 219 -19.52 19.43 8.22
CA THR A 219 -18.54 19.38 9.31
C THR A 219 -18.95 18.46 10.47
N SER A 220 -20.09 17.75 10.31
CA SER A 220 -20.79 17.06 11.40
C SER A 220 -20.90 15.54 11.23
N GLN A 221 -20.30 14.99 10.18
CA GLN A 221 -20.32 13.55 9.87
C GLN A 221 -18.97 12.89 10.16
N THR A 222 -18.99 11.56 10.20
CA THR A 222 -17.81 10.70 10.32
C THR A 222 -17.25 10.36 8.95
N ILE A 223 -15.93 10.23 8.82
CA ILE A 223 -15.25 10.08 7.54
C ILE A 223 -15.73 8.86 6.72
N ASN A 224 -16.23 7.80 7.37
CA ASN A 224 -16.83 6.63 6.71
C ASN A 224 -18.09 6.91 5.88
N THR A 225 -18.83 8.01 6.12
CA THR A 225 -20.02 8.35 5.32
C THR A 225 -19.66 8.97 3.96
N SER A 226 -18.44 9.46 3.78
CA SER A 226 -17.98 10.06 2.51
C SER A 226 -18.18 9.14 1.31
N LEU A 227 -18.06 7.82 1.49
CA LEU A 227 -18.27 6.82 0.42
C LEU A 227 -19.74 6.81 -0.08
N GLN A 228 -20.70 7.24 0.74
CA GLN A 228 -22.10 7.38 0.35
C GLN A 228 -22.37 8.64 -0.50
N ASN A 229 -21.44 9.60 -0.49
CA ASN A 229 -21.56 10.90 -1.16
C ASN A 229 -21.02 10.89 -2.60
N GLY A 230 -21.28 9.81 -3.34
CA GLY A 230 -20.81 9.62 -4.71
C GLY A 230 -19.61 8.68 -4.89
N GLY A 231 -19.33 7.81 -3.93
CA GLY A 231 -18.28 6.79 -4.08
C GLY A 231 -16.88 7.22 -3.63
N PRO A 232 -15.84 6.43 -3.95
CA PRO A 232 -14.51 6.54 -3.35
C PRO A 232 -13.84 7.90 -3.61
N GLY A 233 -14.14 8.55 -4.74
CA GLY A 233 -13.62 9.88 -5.04
C GLY A 233 -14.11 11.00 -4.10
N CYS A 234 -15.23 10.81 -3.38
CA CYS A 234 -15.59 11.74 -2.30
C CYS A 234 -14.84 11.42 -0.99
N THR A 235 -14.51 10.15 -0.74
CA THR A 235 -13.62 9.75 0.36
C THR A 235 -12.21 10.29 0.16
N VAL A 236 -11.65 10.23 -1.05
CA VAL A 236 -10.38 10.87 -1.39
C VAL A 236 -10.43 12.38 -1.14
N ALA A 237 -11.49 13.07 -1.57
CA ALA A 237 -11.64 14.51 -1.31
C ALA A 237 -11.72 14.84 0.20
N ALA A 238 -12.38 14.01 1.01
CA ALA A 238 -12.40 14.14 2.46
C ALA A 238 -11.04 13.88 3.12
N TRP A 239 -10.24 12.94 2.59
CA TRP A 239 -8.87 12.69 3.04
C TRP A 239 -7.92 13.83 2.67
N GLU A 240 -7.99 14.39 1.45
CA GLU A 240 -7.21 15.59 1.08
C GLU A 240 -7.58 16.79 1.99
N ALA A 241 -8.86 16.96 2.31
CA ALA A 241 -9.36 17.99 3.23
C ALA A 241 -8.91 17.81 4.70
N LEU A 242 -8.83 16.56 5.18
CA LEU A 242 -8.34 16.24 6.52
C LEU A 242 -6.83 16.38 6.66
N THR A 243 -6.07 15.92 5.66
CA THR A 243 -4.63 15.61 5.81
C THR A 243 -3.70 16.58 5.08
N GLY A 244 -4.20 17.30 4.07
CA GLY A 244 -3.33 18.07 3.16
C GLY A 244 -2.36 17.21 2.33
N VAL A 245 -2.54 15.88 2.30
CA VAL A 245 -1.78 14.96 1.43
C VAL A 245 -2.52 14.80 0.11
N SER A 246 -1.83 15.03 -1.00
CA SER A 246 -2.36 14.78 -2.36
C SER A 246 -2.33 13.28 -2.65
N ILE A 247 -3.49 12.69 -3.00
CA ILE A 247 -3.65 11.24 -3.21
C ILE A 247 -3.60 10.95 -4.70
N ASP A 248 -2.67 10.09 -5.12
CA ASP A 248 -2.46 9.78 -6.54
C ASP A 248 -3.47 8.75 -7.04
N HIS A 249 -3.86 7.80 -6.17
CA HIS A 249 -4.65 6.63 -6.51
C HIS A 249 -5.56 6.18 -5.36
N PHE A 250 -6.58 5.36 -5.66
CA PHE A 250 -7.29 4.57 -4.64
C PHE A 250 -7.46 3.12 -5.08
N MET A 251 -7.59 2.22 -4.10
CA MET A 251 -8.02 0.84 -4.32
C MET A 251 -9.09 0.48 -3.28
N MET A 252 -10.30 0.22 -3.74
CA MET A 252 -11.44 -0.20 -2.92
C MET A 252 -11.71 -1.69 -3.11
N ILE A 253 -12.07 -2.36 -2.01
CA ILE A 253 -12.37 -3.79 -1.96
C ILE A 253 -13.65 -4.02 -1.14
N ASP A 254 -14.42 -5.06 -1.44
CA ASP A 254 -15.58 -5.49 -0.64
C ASP A 254 -15.32 -6.82 0.09
N PHE A 255 -16.36 -7.37 0.73
CA PHE A 255 -16.22 -8.57 1.55
C PHE A 255 -15.89 -9.81 0.72
N ALA A 256 -16.55 -10.00 -0.44
CA ALA A 256 -16.22 -11.04 -1.41
C ALA A 256 -14.80 -10.87 -1.98
N GLY A 257 -14.39 -9.62 -2.25
CA GLY A 257 -13.05 -9.28 -2.70
C GLY A 257 -11.98 -9.66 -1.68
N VAL A 258 -12.17 -9.35 -0.40
CA VAL A 258 -11.25 -9.72 0.69
C VAL A 258 -11.08 -11.24 0.78
N VAL A 259 -12.18 -12.00 0.73
CA VAL A 259 -12.19 -13.47 0.73
C VAL A 259 -11.41 -14.02 -0.47
N SER A 260 -11.73 -13.55 -1.67
CA SER A 260 -11.08 -13.93 -2.94
C SER A 260 -9.57 -13.66 -2.92
N MET A 261 -9.16 -12.49 -2.44
CA MET A 261 -7.75 -12.10 -2.34
C MET A 261 -6.98 -12.92 -1.29
N ALA A 262 -7.58 -13.21 -0.13
CA ALA A 262 -6.95 -14.04 0.90
C ALA A 262 -6.67 -15.47 0.40
N ASP A 263 -7.61 -16.07 -0.33
CA ASP A 263 -7.41 -17.39 -0.97
C ASP A 263 -6.44 -17.34 -2.16
N ALA A 264 -6.38 -16.24 -2.91
CA ALA A 264 -5.43 -16.05 -4.01
C ALA A 264 -3.97 -15.88 -3.54
N VAL A 265 -3.76 -15.19 -2.40
CA VAL A 265 -2.48 -15.16 -1.66
C VAL A 265 -2.10 -16.56 -1.17
N GLY A 266 -3.10 -17.37 -0.81
CA GLY A 266 -2.92 -18.72 -0.26
C GLY A 266 -2.92 -18.77 1.27
N GLY A 267 -3.56 -17.79 1.91
CA GLY A 267 -3.62 -17.64 3.37
C GLY A 267 -2.45 -16.85 3.97
N VAL A 268 -2.71 -16.26 5.14
CA VAL A 268 -1.84 -15.35 5.88
C VAL A 268 -1.71 -15.84 7.33
N PRO A 269 -0.49 -15.96 7.90
CA PRO A 269 -0.32 -16.31 9.31
C PRO A 269 -0.64 -15.11 10.21
N VAL A 270 -1.51 -15.32 11.19
CA VAL A 270 -1.84 -14.39 12.28
C VAL A 270 -1.55 -15.05 13.63
N CYS A 271 -1.49 -14.28 14.72
CA CYS A 271 -1.25 -14.81 16.05
C CYS A 271 -2.16 -14.17 17.10
N VAL A 272 -2.67 -14.97 18.04
CA VAL A 272 -3.47 -14.53 19.19
C VAL A 272 -2.86 -15.05 20.50
N ARG A 273 -2.90 -14.27 21.57
CA ARG A 273 -2.28 -14.65 22.87
C ARG A 273 -3.13 -15.55 23.75
N ASP A 274 -4.41 -15.69 23.44
CA ASP A 274 -5.36 -16.58 24.11
C ASP A 274 -6.31 -17.17 23.05
N ASN A 275 -7.16 -18.13 23.44
CA ASN A 275 -8.32 -18.52 22.63
C ASN A 275 -9.23 -17.30 22.38
N VAL A 276 -9.74 -17.11 21.16
CA VAL A 276 -10.69 -16.05 20.82
C VAL A 276 -11.92 -16.60 20.10
N TYR A 277 -13.09 -16.06 20.46
CA TYR A 277 -14.35 -16.23 19.74
C TYR A 277 -15.17 -14.93 19.76
N ASP A 278 -15.35 -14.30 18.60
CA ASP A 278 -16.17 -13.09 18.39
C ASP A 278 -17.40 -13.48 17.55
N ASP A 279 -18.60 -13.35 18.12
CA ASP A 279 -19.85 -13.86 17.53
C ASP A 279 -20.49 -12.90 16.49
N ASP A 280 -20.20 -11.60 16.57
CA ASP A 280 -20.60 -10.59 15.56
C ASP A 280 -19.83 -10.74 14.23
N SER A 281 -18.57 -11.17 14.31
CA SER A 281 -17.71 -11.44 13.16
C SER A 281 -17.76 -12.90 12.70
N GLY A 282 -17.97 -13.83 13.63
CA GLY A 282 -17.82 -15.28 13.42
C GLY A 282 -16.40 -15.80 13.61
N LEU A 283 -15.41 -14.96 13.96
CA LEU A 283 -14.03 -15.39 14.15
C LEU A 283 -13.93 -16.37 15.33
N ARG A 284 -13.31 -17.52 15.09
CA ARG A 284 -12.85 -18.42 16.16
C ARG A 284 -11.42 -18.91 15.89
N LEU A 285 -10.56 -18.80 16.90
CA LEU A 285 -9.18 -19.29 16.90
C LEU A 285 -8.81 -19.87 18.27
N GLU A 286 -7.81 -20.76 18.27
CA GLU A 286 -7.10 -21.22 19.46
C GLU A 286 -5.84 -20.35 19.68
N GLU A 287 -5.27 -20.37 20.90
CA GLU A 287 -4.01 -19.68 21.23
C GLU A 287 -2.87 -19.99 20.23
N GLY A 288 -2.12 -18.96 19.82
CA GLY A 288 -0.91 -19.07 19.01
C GLY A 288 -1.07 -18.70 17.53
N GLU A 289 -0.18 -19.24 16.69
CA GLU A 289 -0.13 -18.95 15.25
C GLU A 289 -1.13 -19.79 14.44
N THR A 290 -2.01 -19.14 13.67
CA THR A 290 -2.90 -19.80 12.70
C THR A 290 -2.78 -19.14 11.32
N THR A 291 -2.73 -19.95 10.25
CA THR A 291 -2.81 -19.43 8.87
C THR A 291 -4.26 -19.35 8.42
N ILE A 292 -4.83 -18.14 8.46
CA ILE A 292 -6.22 -17.86 8.07
C ILE A 292 -6.31 -17.54 6.57
N LYS A 293 -7.48 -17.79 5.98
CA LYS A 293 -7.77 -17.58 4.55
C LYS A 293 -9.28 -17.46 4.31
N GLY A 294 -9.67 -17.11 3.09
CA GLY A 294 -11.08 -17.04 2.68
C GLY A 294 -11.94 -16.26 3.69
N GLU A 295 -13.07 -16.83 4.09
CA GLU A 295 -13.97 -16.21 5.08
C GLU A 295 -13.28 -15.92 6.43
N GLN A 296 -12.40 -16.79 6.92
CA GLN A 296 -11.72 -16.58 8.21
C GLN A 296 -10.80 -15.35 8.21
N ALA A 297 -10.25 -14.98 7.05
CA ALA A 297 -9.52 -13.71 6.89
C ALA A 297 -10.46 -12.49 6.94
N LEU A 298 -11.65 -12.59 6.37
CA LEU A 298 -12.68 -11.56 6.49
C LEU A 298 -13.22 -11.46 7.93
N GLN A 299 -13.43 -12.58 8.62
CA GLN A 299 -13.82 -12.63 10.04
C GLN A 299 -12.79 -11.90 10.93
N TRP A 300 -11.49 -12.17 10.73
CA TRP A 300 -10.40 -11.45 11.42
C TRP A 300 -10.46 -9.93 11.17
N LEU A 301 -10.53 -9.51 9.91
CA LEU A 301 -10.55 -8.08 9.54
C LEU A 301 -11.85 -7.36 9.98
N ARG A 302 -12.92 -8.11 10.30
CA ARG A 302 -14.20 -7.63 10.86
C ARG A 302 -14.28 -7.68 12.38
N THR A 303 -13.45 -8.48 13.06
CA THR A 303 -13.46 -8.65 14.52
C THR A 303 -13.29 -7.29 15.19
N ARG A 304 -14.19 -6.94 16.11
CA ARG A 304 -14.14 -5.67 16.87
C ARG A 304 -14.00 -5.95 18.34
N HIS A 305 -14.91 -6.78 18.86
CA HIS A 305 -15.04 -6.98 20.28
C HIS A 305 -14.03 -8.02 20.81
N GLY A 306 -13.59 -8.96 19.96
CA GLY A 306 -12.63 -10.01 20.29
C GLY A 306 -11.19 -9.59 20.59
N PHE A 307 -10.76 -8.36 20.26
CA PHE A 307 -9.37 -7.90 20.46
C PHE A 307 -9.26 -6.71 21.40
N GLU A 308 -8.17 -6.68 22.18
CA GLU A 308 -7.77 -5.57 23.06
C GLU A 308 -8.91 -5.04 23.95
N ASP A 309 -9.32 -3.78 23.77
CA ASP A 309 -10.39 -3.11 24.52
C ASP A 309 -11.80 -3.35 23.93
N GLY A 310 -11.88 -4.06 22.79
CA GLY A 310 -13.10 -4.28 22.02
C GLY A 310 -13.50 -3.11 21.10
N SER A 311 -12.64 -2.12 20.89
CA SER A 311 -12.92 -0.94 20.08
C SER A 311 -12.61 -1.12 18.58
N ASP A 312 -12.92 -0.08 17.79
CA ASP A 312 -12.51 0.01 16.39
C ASP A 312 -10.98 0.16 16.22
N ILE A 313 -10.28 0.59 17.28
CA ILE A 313 -8.83 0.80 17.29
C ILE A 313 -8.09 -0.55 17.43
N GLY A 314 -8.55 -1.42 18.32
CA GLY A 314 -8.06 -2.81 18.40
C GLY A 314 -8.28 -3.59 17.10
N ARG A 315 -9.41 -3.34 16.41
CA ARG A 315 -9.63 -3.83 15.04
C ARG A 315 -8.61 -3.27 14.05
N THR A 316 -8.30 -1.98 14.12
CA THR A 316 -7.30 -1.35 13.23
C THR A 316 -5.91 -1.97 13.44
N HIS A 317 -5.50 -2.23 14.69
CA HIS A 317 -4.24 -2.94 14.98
C HIS A 317 -4.26 -4.39 14.43
N ALA A 318 -5.37 -5.13 14.57
CA ALA A 318 -5.52 -6.45 13.95
C ALA A 318 -5.40 -6.42 12.42
N GLN A 319 -5.90 -5.36 11.78
CA GLN A 319 -5.76 -5.13 10.34
C GLN A 319 -4.32 -4.81 9.95
N HIS A 320 -3.59 -3.99 10.72
CA HIS A 320 -2.15 -3.76 10.50
C HIS A 320 -1.32 -5.03 10.66
N GLN A 321 -1.59 -5.84 11.68
CA GLN A 321 -0.90 -7.12 11.89
C GLN A 321 -1.12 -8.05 10.69
N TYR A 322 -2.37 -8.16 10.21
CA TYR A 322 -2.71 -8.93 9.02
C TYR A 322 -2.01 -8.40 7.77
N MET A 323 -2.02 -7.09 7.52
CA MET A 323 -1.37 -6.49 6.35
C MET A 323 0.16 -6.64 6.38
N ASN A 324 0.80 -6.45 7.53
CA ASN A 324 2.23 -6.72 7.71
C ASN A 324 2.57 -8.19 7.44
N SER A 325 1.75 -9.11 7.96
CA SER A 325 1.95 -10.54 7.72
C SER A 325 1.69 -10.95 6.27
N MET A 326 0.67 -10.36 5.63
CA MET A 326 0.37 -10.53 4.20
C MET A 326 1.51 -9.98 3.32
N ALA A 327 2.10 -8.83 3.65
CA ALA A 327 3.23 -8.27 2.92
C ALA A 327 4.48 -9.16 3.01
N ARG A 328 4.74 -9.77 4.17
CA ARG A 328 5.79 -10.79 4.34
C ARG A 328 5.49 -12.06 3.55
N GLN A 329 4.28 -12.61 3.69
CA GLN A 329 3.82 -13.79 2.97
C GLN A 329 3.88 -13.61 1.44
N LEU A 330 3.52 -12.42 0.95
CA LEU A 330 3.69 -12.05 -0.46
C LEU A 330 5.16 -11.97 -0.86
N LYS A 331 6.05 -11.39 -0.04
CA LYS A 331 7.49 -11.29 -0.38
C LYS A 331 8.20 -12.65 -0.33
N GLU A 332 7.88 -13.52 0.63
CA GLU A 332 8.40 -14.90 0.73
C GLU A 332 7.78 -15.84 -0.33
N GLY A 333 6.50 -15.62 -0.65
CA GLY A 333 5.74 -16.32 -1.68
C GLY A 333 6.05 -15.89 -3.12
N ALA A 334 6.50 -14.65 -3.35
CA ALA A 334 6.80 -14.06 -4.67
C ALA A 334 8.12 -14.56 -5.29
N LYS A 335 8.37 -15.87 -5.16
CA LYS A 335 9.13 -16.64 -6.15
C LYS A 335 8.35 -16.57 -7.47
N LEU A 336 8.78 -15.66 -8.35
CA LEU A 336 8.17 -15.33 -9.66
C LEU A 336 8.14 -16.52 -10.66
N SER A 337 8.47 -17.73 -10.21
CA SER A 337 8.53 -18.98 -10.97
C SER A 337 7.23 -19.79 -10.97
N ASP A 338 6.14 -19.28 -10.40
CA ASP A 338 4.80 -19.91 -10.46
C ASP A 338 3.81 -19.02 -11.24
N PRO A 339 3.73 -19.19 -12.58
CA PRO A 339 2.72 -18.51 -13.41
C PRO A 339 1.28 -18.84 -13.02
N GLY A 340 1.04 -20.00 -12.38
CA GLY A 340 -0.29 -20.41 -11.93
C GLY A 340 -0.79 -19.59 -10.74
N LYS A 341 0.10 -19.26 -9.79
CA LYS A 341 -0.17 -18.29 -8.72
C LYS A 341 -0.35 -16.88 -9.25
N LEU A 342 0.58 -16.41 -10.10
CA LEU A 342 0.49 -15.06 -10.69
C LEU A 342 -0.83 -14.88 -11.45
N ARG A 343 -1.27 -15.88 -12.22
CA ARG A 343 -2.57 -15.89 -12.90
C ARG A 343 -3.74 -15.77 -11.92
N ARG A 344 -3.78 -16.58 -10.87
CA ARG A 344 -4.87 -16.53 -9.87
C ARG A 344 -4.90 -15.21 -9.09
N LEU A 345 -3.75 -14.65 -8.76
CA LEU A 345 -3.66 -13.36 -8.07
C LEU A 345 -4.12 -12.20 -8.96
N ALA A 346 -3.76 -12.21 -10.25
CA ALA A 346 -4.27 -11.24 -11.22
C ALA A 346 -5.78 -11.39 -11.44
N GLU A 347 -6.29 -12.62 -11.57
CA GLU A 347 -7.73 -12.90 -11.70
C GLU A 347 -8.50 -12.44 -10.45
N ALA A 348 -8.02 -12.76 -9.25
CA ALA A 348 -8.65 -12.29 -8.01
C ALA A 348 -8.65 -10.76 -7.92
N ALA A 349 -7.48 -10.12 -8.08
CA ALA A 349 -7.36 -8.66 -8.00
C ALA A 349 -8.25 -7.93 -9.01
N THR A 350 -8.31 -8.40 -10.26
CA THR A 350 -9.14 -7.78 -11.30
C THR A 350 -10.64 -8.01 -11.15
N ASN A 351 -11.09 -8.95 -10.32
CA ASN A 351 -12.51 -9.15 -9.99
C ASN A 351 -12.88 -8.63 -8.59
N ALA A 352 -11.91 -8.26 -7.75
CA ALA A 352 -12.10 -7.86 -6.36
C ALA A 352 -11.93 -6.35 -6.10
N LEU A 353 -11.27 -5.64 -7.01
CA LEU A 353 -10.86 -4.25 -6.80
C LEU A 353 -11.61 -3.28 -7.73
N THR A 354 -12.23 -2.28 -7.11
CA THR A 354 -12.60 -1.01 -7.75
C THR A 354 -11.42 -0.05 -7.61
N VAL A 355 -10.95 0.57 -8.69
CA VAL A 355 -9.75 1.43 -8.69
C VAL A 355 -9.97 2.74 -9.44
N ASP A 356 -9.08 3.71 -9.31
CA ASP A 356 -9.13 4.91 -10.13
C ASP A 356 -8.66 4.66 -11.58
N ASP A 357 -9.02 5.56 -12.52
CA ASP A 357 -8.50 5.55 -13.90
C ASP A 357 -6.95 5.53 -13.98
N GLY A 358 -6.29 6.11 -12.97
CA GLY A 358 -4.85 6.09 -12.78
C GLY A 358 -4.27 4.70 -12.45
N LEU A 359 -5.06 3.73 -11.95
CA LEU A 359 -4.70 2.32 -11.78
C LEU A 359 -5.50 1.32 -12.65
N GLY A 360 -6.52 1.76 -13.38
CA GLY A 360 -7.48 0.94 -14.14
C GLY A 360 -6.97 0.11 -15.34
N ASP A 361 -5.74 -0.40 -15.31
CA ASP A 361 -5.16 -1.35 -16.26
C ASP A 361 -4.19 -2.32 -15.54
N LEU A 362 -4.21 -3.60 -15.93
CA LEU A 362 -3.45 -4.66 -15.27
C LEU A 362 -1.92 -4.45 -15.28
N LYS A 363 -1.36 -3.78 -16.29
CA LYS A 363 0.07 -3.45 -16.29
C LYS A 363 0.37 -2.44 -15.19
N LYS A 364 -0.49 -1.43 -14.97
CA LYS A 364 -0.31 -0.43 -13.89
C LYS A 364 -0.31 -1.09 -12.52
N LEU A 365 -1.27 -1.99 -12.26
CA LEU A 365 -1.33 -2.78 -11.01
C LEU A 365 -0.08 -3.68 -10.84
N TYR A 366 0.43 -4.26 -11.94
CA TYR A 366 1.68 -5.03 -11.92
C TYR A 366 2.90 -4.13 -11.64
N ASP A 367 3.00 -2.96 -12.26
CA ASP A 367 4.09 -2.00 -12.03
C ASP A 367 4.10 -1.53 -10.56
N LEU A 368 2.94 -1.14 -10.02
CA LEU A 368 2.75 -0.80 -8.60
C LEU A 368 3.17 -1.96 -7.68
N GLY A 369 2.77 -3.20 -8.00
CA GLY A 369 3.18 -4.39 -7.27
C GLY A 369 4.69 -4.64 -7.27
N ASN A 370 5.42 -4.15 -8.29
CA ASN A 370 6.89 -4.20 -8.31
C ASN A 370 7.52 -3.07 -7.47
N ASP A 371 6.93 -1.87 -7.44
CA ASP A 371 7.41 -0.78 -6.61
C ASP A 371 7.22 -1.06 -5.10
N ILE A 372 6.05 -1.54 -4.68
CA ILE A 372 5.80 -2.02 -3.29
C ILE A 372 6.75 -3.19 -2.92
N LYS A 373 7.15 -4.00 -3.91
CA LYS A 373 8.09 -5.11 -3.71
C LYS A 373 9.53 -4.64 -3.46
N ARG A 374 9.94 -3.45 -3.93
CA ARG A 374 11.30 -2.90 -3.70
C ARG A 374 11.57 -2.56 -2.24
N VAL A 375 10.54 -2.10 -1.52
CA VAL A 375 10.64 -1.67 -0.11
C VAL A 375 11.09 -2.84 0.80
N PRO A 376 12.12 -2.70 1.64
CA PRO A 376 12.48 -3.70 2.66
C PRO A 376 11.39 -3.82 3.73
N PRO A 377 10.99 -5.04 4.19
CA PRO A 377 10.04 -5.21 5.29
C PRO A 377 10.42 -4.45 6.57
N GLU A 378 11.70 -4.21 6.79
CA GLU A 378 12.27 -3.50 7.94
C GLU A 378 12.12 -1.97 7.86
N ARG A 379 11.73 -1.43 6.69
CA ARG A 379 11.37 -0.03 6.43
C ARG A 379 9.86 0.15 6.18
N ILE A 380 9.04 -0.84 6.52
CA ILE A 380 7.57 -0.73 6.54
C ILE A 380 7.12 -0.37 7.95
N THR A 381 6.29 0.66 8.09
CA THR A 381 5.63 1.01 9.37
C THR A 381 4.14 1.24 9.13
N MET A 382 3.30 0.71 10.03
CA MET A 382 1.86 0.96 10.03
C MET A 382 1.49 1.72 11.31
N THR A 383 0.61 2.71 11.20
CA THR A 383 0.17 3.57 12.30
C THR A 383 -1.34 3.82 12.21
N THR A 384 -1.94 4.22 13.33
CA THR A 384 -3.25 4.87 13.36
C THR A 384 -3.03 6.37 13.51
N MET A 385 -3.80 7.20 12.82
CA MET A 385 -3.79 8.65 13.03
C MET A 385 -4.05 8.94 14.52
N PRO A 386 -3.15 9.66 15.22
CA PRO A 386 -3.36 10.08 16.60
C PRO A 386 -4.70 10.78 16.78
N TRP A 387 -5.45 10.38 17.80
CA TRP A 387 -6.86 10.76 17.98
C TRP A 387 -7.18 11.00 19.45
N VAL A 388 -8.25 11.76 19.69
CA VAL A 388 -8.87 11.93 21.02
C VAL A 388 -10.39 11.72 20.92
N PRO A 389 -11.08 11.33 22.02
CA PRO A 389 -12.54 11.20 22.02
C PRO A 389 -13.22 12.51 21.61
N ASP A 390 -14.19 12.46 20.72
CA ASP A 390 -14.90 13.66 20.26
C ASP A 390 -15.71 14.29 21.40
N PRO A 391 -15.44 15.55 21.79
CA PRO A 391 -16.16 16.23 22.87
C PRO A 391 -17.64 16.49 22.55
N GLN A 392 -18.07 16.35 21.29
CA GLN A 392 -19.46 16.50 20.87
C GLN A 392 -20.24 15.17 20.87
N ASN A 393 -19.56 14.04 20.70
CA ASN A 393 -20.15 12.70 20.73
C ASN A 393 -19.10 11.64 21.09
N ASN A 394 -19.19 11.05 22.28
CA ASN A 394 -18.21 10.06 22.75
C ASN A 394 -18.25 8.70 22.01
N ALA A 395 -19.13 8.53 21.02
CA ALA A 395 -19.09 7.42 20.07
C ALA A 395 -18.22 7.71 18.82
N HIS A 396 -17.70 8.94 18.67
CA HIS A 396 -16.81 9.37 17.60
C HIS A 396 -15.43 9.74 18.16
N VAL A 397 -14.46 9.95 17.26
CA VAL A 397 -13.14 10.53 17.58
C VAL A 397 -12.88 11.78 16.75
N VAL A 398 -11.90 12.59 17.14
CA VAL A 398 -11.31 13.66 16.34
C VAL A 398 -9.78 13.50 16.30
N PRO A 399 -9.06 14.07 15.32
CA PRO A 399 -7.61 14.08 15.32
C PRO A 399 -7.05 14.71 16.60
N ASN A 400 -5.91 14.22 17.08
CA ASN A 400 -5.12 14.91 18.10
C ASN A 400 -4.50 16.18 17.44
N GLU A 401 -4.71 17.35 18.05
CA GLU A 401 -4.26 18.65 17.50
C GLU A 401 -2.73 18.82 17.49
N GLU A 402 -1.99 18.02 18.28
CA GLU A 402 -0.52 18.04 18.38
C GLU A 402 0.10 16.93 17.50
N ASP A 403 -0.25 15.66 17.76
CA ASP A 403 0.40 14.49 17.16
C ASP A 403 -0.07 14.17 15.71
N ALA A 404 -1.31 14.51 15.32
CA ALA A 404 -1.83 14.16 14.00
C ALA A 404 -1.22 15.01 12.87
N PRO A 405 -1.02 16.34 13.02
CA PRO A 405 -0.28 17.15 12.06
C PRO A 405 1.15 16.65 11.78
N GLN A 406 1.84 16.10 12.78
CA GLN A 406 3.15 15.47 12.64
C GLN A 406 3.11 14.30 11.64
N ILE A 407 2.20 13.33 11.85
CA ILE A 407 2.03 12.17 10.96
C ILE A 407 1.82 12.63 9.50
N TRP A 408 0.93 13.60 9.28
CA TRP A 408 0.66 14.08 7.93
C TRP A 408 1.82 14.91 7.35
N SER A 409 2.56 15.68 8.15
CA SER A 409 3.76 16.38 7.69
C SER A 409 4.86 15.39 7.29
N MET A 410 5.07 14.29 8.02
CA MET A 410 6.03 13.25 7.63
C MET A 410 5.70 12.67 6.25
N ILE A 411 4.42 12.37 5.97
CA ILE A 411 3.94 11.92 4.65
C ILE A 411 4.17 12.98 3.55
N ARG A 412 3.76 14.24 3.78
CA ARG A 412 3.95 15.35 2.82
C ARG A 412 5.42 15.68 2.52
N ASN A 413 6.34 15.22 3.39
CA ASN A 413 7.77 15.48 3.28
C ASN A 413 8.62 14.26 2.90
N ASP A 414 8.00 13.11 2.58
CA ASP A 414 8.68 11.85 2.20
C ASP A 414 9.65 11.36 3.30
N VAL A 415 9.22 11.45 4.57
CA VAL A 415 10.01 11.09 5.76
C VAL A 415 9.56 9.73 6.30
N ALA A 416 10.49 8.79 6.48
CA ALA A 416 10.15 7.47 7.02
C ALA A 416 9.70 7.57 8.49
N PHE A 417 8.61 6.88 8.83
CA PHE A 417 8.07 6.84 10.21
C PHE A 417 8.95 6.12 11.25
N ASP A 418 10.07 5.50 10.84
CA ASP A 418 10.71 4.44 11.60
C ASP A 418 12.01 4.82 12.31
N GLY A 419 12.47 6.07 12.21
CA GLY A 419 13.72 6.54 12.83
C GLY A 419 14.99 5.91 12.25
N LYS A 420 14.95 5.38 11.01
CA LYS A 420 16.10 4.71 10.37
C LYS A 420 16.67 5.43 9.15
N ASP A 421 16.16 6.63 8.84
CA ASP A 421 16.80 7.49 7.84
C ASP A 421 18.13 8.04 8.37
N LYS A 422 19.04 8.35 7.44
CA LYS A 422 20.43 8.68 7.80
C LYS A 422 20.55 10.19 7.99
N PRO A 423 21.01 10.69 9.16
CA PRO A 423 21.21 12.12 9.34
C PRO A 423 22.17 12.68 8.28
N LYS A 424 21.86 13.88 7.76
CA LYS A 424 22.67 14.56 6.74
C LYS A 424 24.10 14.76 7.27
N LYS A 425 25.11 14.46 6.44
CA LYS A 425 26.53 14.30 6.87
C LYS A 425 27.29 15.60 7.21
N LYS A 426 26.66 16.77 7.08
CA LYS A 426 27.23 18.09 7.38
C LYS A 426 26.19 18.85 8.22
N LYS A 427 26.63 19.67 9.17
CA LYS A 427 25.70 20.56 9.88
C LYS A 427 25.16 21.63 8.91
N PRO A 428 23.89 22.04 9.01
CA PRO A 428 23.33 23.13 8.22
C PRO A 428 24.14 24.43 8.32
N ASP A 429 24.57 24.79 9.53
CA ASP A 429 25.41 25.98 9.78
C ASP A 429 26.73 25.99 8.98
N ASP A 430 27.41 24.84 8.89
CA ASP A 430 28.64 24.73 8.10
C ASP A 430 28.36 24.96 6.60
N LEU A 431 27.16 24.58 6.12
CA LEU A 431 26.72 24.77 4.74
C LEU A 431 26.25 26.20 4.45
N VAL A 432 25.51 26.84 5.36
CA VAL A 432 25.10 28.25 5.21
C VAL A 432 26.33 29.17 5.11
N ALA A 433 27.43 28.84 5.78
CA ALA A 433 28.70 29.54 5.65
C ALA A 433 29.40 29.38 4.26
N GLN A 434 28.88 28.50 3.39
CA GLN A 434 29.33 28.29 2.01
C GLN A 434 28.38 28.91 0.97
N ALA A 435 27.28 29.57 1.40
CA ALA A 435 26.32 30.21 0.51
C ALA A 435 26.92 31.43 -0.22
N GLU A 436 26.32 31.78 -1.36
CA GLU A 436 26.63 33.01 -2.09
C GLU A 436 26.17 34.25 -1.29
N PRO A 437 26.66 35.47 -1.60
CA PRO A 437 26.16 36.68 -0.97
C PRO A 437 24.65 36.82 -1.19
N LYS A 438 23.87 37.10 -0.14
CA LYS A 438 22.38 37.16 -0.24
C LYS A 438 21.85 37.95 -1.44
N ALA A 439 22.51 39.07 -1.77
CA ALA A 439 22.13 39.94 -2.88
C ALA A 439 22.28 39.28 -4.27
N ASP A 440 23.14 38.27 -4.38
CA ASP A 440 23.43 37.52 -5.60
C ASP A 440 22.53 36.26 -5.75
N ILE A 441 21.86 35.82 -4.68
CA ILE A 441 20.96 34.63 -4.67
C ILE A 441 19.58 34.99 -5.27
N PRO A 442 19.18 34.42 -6.44
CA PRO A 442 17.82 34.55 -6.93
C PRO A 442 16.88 33.61 -6.14
N VAL A 443 15.71 34.14 -5.75
CA VAL A 443 14.68 33.36 -5.02
C VAL A 443 13.33 33.59 -5.67
N LEU A 444 12.68 32.52 -6.14
CA LEU A 444 11.29 32.57 -6.59
C LEU A 444 10.36 32.28 -5.41
N VAL A 445 9.40 33.17 -5.15
CA VAL A 445 8.40 33.01 -4.08
C VAL A 445 7.03 32.73 -4.68
N GLN A 446 6.51 31.53 -4.42
CA GLN A 446 5.18 31.06 -4.85
C GLN A 446 4.19 31.06 -3.67
N ASN A 447 2.92 31.31 -3.96
CA ASN A 447 1.85 31.32 -2.97
C ASN A 447 1.11 29.98 -2.94
N GLY A 448 1.54 29.08 -2.06
CA GLY A 448 0.95 27.76 -1.84
C GLY A 448 -0.22 27.72 -0.85
N THR A 449 -0.60 28.85 -0.25
CA THR A 449 -1.64 28.93 0.81
C THR A 449 -3.06 28.51 0.39
N GLY A 450 -3.28 28.12 -0.87
CA GLY A 450 -4.50 27.43 -1.26
C GLY A 450 -4.55 26.00 -0.73
N THR A 451 -5.73 25.52 -0.36
CA THR A 451 -5.97 24.09 -0.12
C THR A 451 -7.33 23.70 -0.69
N THR A 452 -7.72 22.44 -0.53
CA THR A 452 -9.09 21.97 -0.75
C THR A 452 -10.13 22.79 0.03
N MET A 453 -9.80 23.19 1.26
CA MET A 453 -10.70 23.88 2.21
C MET A 453 -10.53 25.39 2.27
N TYR A 454 -9.36 25.95 1.91
CA TYR A 454 -9.05 27.37 2.08
C TYR A 454 -8.64 28.05 0.78
N ALA A 455 -9.21 29.22 0.52
CA ALA A 455 -8.75 30.10 -0.55
C ALA A 455 -7.30 30.59 -0.28
N PRO A 456 -6.48 30.81 -1.32
CA PRO A 456 -5.17 31.41 -1.18
C PRO A 456 -5.24 32.81 -0.55
N VAL A 457 -4.25 33.14 0.29
CA VAL A 457 -4.08 34.47 0.89
C VAL A 457 -3.58 35.44 -0.18
N THR A 458 -4.41 36.40 -0.58
CA THR A 458 -4.04 37.44 -1.56
C THR A 458 -2.80 38.21 -1.11
N GLY A 459 -1.80 38.33 -1.97
CA GLY A 459 -0.58 39.11 -1.72
C GLY A 459 0.59 38.33 -1.11
N ARG A 460 0.33 37.18 -0.47
CA ARG A 460 1.29 36.47 0.41
C ARG A 460 2.72 36.31 -0.11
N ALA A 461 2.89 35.90 -1.37
CA ALA A 461 4.21 35.75 -1.97
C ALA A 461 4.97 37.08 -2.09
N GLY A 462 4.28 38.19 -2.32
CA GLY A 462 4.86 39.53 -2.35
C GLY A 462 5.26 40.03 -0.97
N ASP A 463 4.49 39.71 0.07
CA ASP A 463 4.83 40.05 1.45
C ASP A 463 6.13 39.36 1.87
N ILE A 464 6.25 38.05 1.61
CA ILE A 464 7.43 37.25 1.96
C ILE A 464 8.64 37.57 1.06
N ALA A 465 8.44 37.86 -0.24
CA ALA A 465 9.50 38.40 -1.09
C ALA A 465 10.01 39.76 -0.58
N GLY A 466 9.13 40.60 -0.02
CA GLY A 466 9.50 41.84 0.65
C GLY A 466 10.38 41.61 1.89
N VAL A 467 9.99 40.67 2.76
CA VAL A 467 10.81 40.27 3.94
C VAL A 467 12.19 39.78 3.52
N LEU A 468 12.27 38.90 2.51
CA LEU A 468 13.54 38.42 1.97
C LEU A 468 14.40 39.57 1.41
N ALA A 469 13.81 40.53 0.70
CA ALA A 469 14.53 41.69 0.19
C ALA A 469 15.04 42.62 1.30
N GLU A 470 14.27 42.83 2.38
CA GLU A 470 14.71 43.59 3.56
C GLU A 470 15.86 42.88 4.30
N ASP A 471 15.84 41.55 4.39
CA ASP A 471 16.91 40.74 5.00
C ASP A 471 18.13 40.52 4.09
N GLY A 472 18.10 41.08 2.86
CA GLY A 472 19.25 41.22 1.96
C GLY A 472 19.22 40.38 0.68
N PHE A 473 18.17 39.57 0.45
CA PHE A 473 17.99 38.79 -0.78
C PHE A 473 17.39 39.67 -1.89
N THR A 474 18.19 40.58 -2.43
CA THR A 474 17.72 41.61 -3.39
C THR A 474 17.26 41.08 -4.75
N GLN A 475 17.39 39.77 -5.01
CA GLN A 475 16.84 39.07 -6.18
C GLN A 475 15.65 38.16 -5.84
N ALA A 476 15.05 38.31 -4.65
CA ALA A 476 13.76 37.69 -4.34
C ALA A 476 12.64 38.28 -5.22
N ALA A 477 11.90 37.40 -5.90
CA ALA A 477 10.86 37.77 -6.85
C ALA A 477 9.62 36.89 -6.69
N THR A 478 8.43 37.47 -6.89
CA THR A 478 7.16 36.73 -6.87
C THR A 478 6.95 35.95 -8.16
N ASP A 479 6.64 34.66 -8.03
CA ASP A 479 6.06 33.86 -9.11
C ASP A 479 4.53 33.84 -8.96
N ALA A 480 3.82 34.07 -10.06
CA ALA A 480 2.36 34.09 -10.13
C ALA A 480 1.75 32.71 -10.45
N THR A 481 2.58 31.67 -10.62
CA THR A 481 2.16 30.28 -10.75
C THR A 481 1.29 29.87 -9.55
N PRO A 482 0.01 29.48 -9.75
CA PRO A 482 -0.84 29.03 -8.66
C PRO A 482 -0.27 27.78 -7.98
N LYS A 483 -0.38 27.72 -6.65
CA LYS A 483 0.04 26.56 -5.84
C LYS A 483 -0.99 26.21 -4.76
N SER A 484 -1.05 24.93 -4.41
CA SER A 484 -1.99 24.33 -3.45
C SER A 484 -1.23 23.33 -2.58
N GLN A 485 -0.64 23.79 -1.47
CA GLN A 485 0.32 23.03 -0.65
C GLN A 485 0.14 23.32 0.85
N ALA A 486 0.09 22.27 1.68
CA ALA A 486 -0.10 22.43 3.12
C ALA A 486 1.16 22.97 3.85
N ASP A 487 2.33 22.38 3.64
CA ASP A 487 3.58 22.77 4.31
C ASP A 487 4.36 23.82 3.50
N THR A 488 5.10 24.70 4.17
CA THR A 488 6.05 25.62 3.53
C THR A 488 7.36 24.90 3.19
N THR A 489 7.89 25.06 1.98
CA THR A 489 9.12 24.39 1.52
C THR A 489 10.02 25.30 0.68
N VAL A 490 11.34 25.13 0.82
CA VAL A 490 12.35 25.72 -0.08
C VAL A 490 12.97 24.62 -0.93
N SER A 491 12.62 24.58 -2.21
CA SER A 491 13.17 23.63 -3.18
C SER A 491 14.39 24.18 -3.90
N TYR A 492 15.36 23.32 -4.24
CA TYR A 492 16.54 23.66 -5.05
C TYR A 492 16.86 22.57 -6.08
N ALA A 493 17.58 22.94 -7.14
CA ALA A 493 17.82 22.09 -8.32
C ALA A 493 19.18 21.36 -8.33
N THR A 494 20.19 21.90 -7.61
CA THR A 494 21.55 21.34 -7.56
C THR A 494 22.19 21.48 -6.18
N GLU A 495 23.09 20.57 -5.81
CA GLU A 495 23.90 20.64 -4.58
C GLU A 495 24.70 21.96 -4.41
N GLU A 496 24.95 22.72 -5.48
CA GLU A 496 25.55 24.07 -5.39
C GLU A 496 24.56 25.09 -4.81
N GLN A 497 23.26 24.96 -5.13
CA GLN A 497 22.17 25.80 -4.61
C GLN A 497 21.73 25.41 -3.19
N HIS A 498 22.12 24.23 -2.68
CA HIS A 498 21.74 23.73 -1.35
C HIS A 498 22.12 24.71 -0.23
N ALA A 499 23.33 25.29 -0.29
CA ALA A 499 23.78 26.30 0.68
C ALA A 499 22.92 27.58 0.63
N ASN A 500 22.56 28.03 -0.59
CA ASN A 500 21.69 29.19 -0.80
C ASN A 500 20.27 28.93 -0.27
N ALA A 501 19.73 27.73 -0.49
CA ALA A 501 18.40 27.34 -0.01
C ALA A 501 18.34 27.26 1.53
N LEU A 502 19.38 26.73 2.18
CA LEU A 502 19.52 26.77 3.64
C LEU A 502 19.63 28.22 4.16
N ALA A 503 20.34 29.11 3.46
CA ALA A 503 20.42 30.52 3.83
C ALA A 503 19.05 31.24 3.76
N VAL A 504 18.23 30.92 2.75
CA VAL A 504 16.84 31.41 2.64
C VAL A 504 15.95 30.85 3.76
N ALA A 505 16.05 29.56 4.06
CA ALA A 505 15.28 28.95 5.16
C ALA A 505 15.62 29.58 6.51
N LYS A 506 16.92 29.70 6.82
CA LYS A 506 17.42 30.30 8.07
C LYS A 506 17.04 31.77 8.23
N ALA A 507 16.93 32.53 7.14
CA ALA A 507 16.45 33.91 7.15
C ALA A 507 14.97 34.06 7.54
N LEU A 508 14.15 33.04 7.24
CA LEU A 508 12.70 33.05 7.50
C LEU A 508 12.30 32.30 8.78
N GLY A 509 13.24 31.62 9.45
CA GLY A 509 12.98 30.75 10.60
C GLY A 509 12.41 29.38 10.22
N LEU A 510 12.62 28.93 8.97
CA LEU A 510 12.20 27.61 8.51
C LEU A 510 13.19 26.52 8.99
N PRO A 511 12.71 25.35 9.44
CA PRO A 511 13.58 24.23 9.82
C PRO A 511 14.20 23.57 8.58
N ASP A 512 15.38 22.96 8.71
CA ASP A 512 16.12 22.36 7.58
C ASP A 512 15.36 21.25 6.83
N ARG A 513 14.37 20.63 7.47
CA ARG A 513 13.45 19.66 6.84
C ARG A 513 12.55 20.26 5.77
N ALA A 514 12.36 21.58 5.77
CA ALA A 514 11.68 22.32 4.70
C ALA A 514 12.55 22.47 3.44
N VAL A 515 13.86 22.21 3.52
CA VAL A 515 14.82 22.42 2.43
C VAL A 515 15.05 21.11 1.65
N LYS A 516 14.56 21.07 0.40
CA LYS A 516 14.46 19.87 -0.44
C LYS A 516 15.20 20.02 -1.77
N GLU A 517 15.90 18.97 -2.18
CA GLU A 517 16.38 18.85 -3.57
C GLU A 517 15.26 18.30 -4.46
N SER A 518 15.01 18.96 -5.59
CA SER A 518 13.93 18.60 -6.50
C SER A 518 14.29 18.88 -7.95
N SER A 519 14.12 17.89 -8.83
CA SER A 519 14.25 18.10 -10.28
C SER A 519 13.06 18.87 -10.89
N GLY A 520 12.12 19.37 -10.07
CA GLY A 520 10.92 20.11 -10.47
C GLY A 520 11.09 21.64 -10.46
N VAL A 521 12.30 22.14 -10.16
CA VAL A 521 12.63 23.58 -10.13
C VAL A 521 13.96 23.83 -10.85
N ASP A 522 14.14 25.04 -11.41
CA ASP A 522 15.41 25.47 -12.04
C ASP A 522 16.37 26.15 -11.03
N GLY A 523 15.85 26.56 -9.86
CA GLY A 523 16.56 27.38 -8.88
C GLY A 523 15.83 27.46 -7.54
N VAL A 524 16.40 28.19 -6.59
CA VAL A 524 15.86 28.30 -5.21
C VAL A 524 14.43 28.85 -5.23
N THR A 525 13.48 28.01 -4.85
CA THR A 525 12.05 28.29 -4.95
C THR A 525 11.37 28.04 -3.61
N LEU A 526 10.87 29.11 -2.99
CA LEU A 526 10.08 29.09 -1.76
C LEU A 526 8.60 28.98 -2.10
N VAL A 527 7.94 27.91 -1.68
CA VAL A 527 6.48 27.78 -1.70
C VAL A 527 5.96 28.06 -0.28
N VAL A 528 5.24 29.17 -0.11
CA VAL A 528 4.61 29.53 1.18
C VAL A 528 3.32 28.74 1.34
N GLY A 529 3.32 27.74 2.23
CA GLY A 529 2.25 26.78 2.44
C GLY A 529 1.08 27.32 3.29
N ALA A 530 0.03 26.51 3.41
CA ALA A 530 -1.13 26.80 4.24
C ALA A 530 -0.86 26.73 5.76
N ASP A 531 0.32 26.24 6.17
CA ASP A 531 0.90 26.36 7.51
C ASP A 531 1.31 27.79 7.87
N TRP A 532 1.71 28.59 6.88
CA TRP A 532 2.25 29.95 7.06
C TRP A 532 1.42 31.02 6.35
N ARG A 533 0.14 31.14 6.75
CA ARG A 533 -0.84 32.07 6.15
C ARG A 533 -0.64 33.54 6.53
N GLU A 534 -0.06 33.81 7.70
CA GLU A 534 0.02 35.15 8.31
C GLU A 534 1.42 35.42 8.90
N GLY A 535 1.71 36.69 9.23
CA GLY A 535 2.98 37.11 9.82
C GLY A 535 4.18 37.09 8.87
N ASN A 536 5.32 37.63 9.32
CA ASN A 536 6.51 37.85 8.49
C ASN A 536 7.67 36.87 8.79
N ALA A 537 7.56 36.06 9.84
CA ALA A 537 8.49 34.97 10.17
C ALA A 537 7.68 33.67 10.28
N TYR A 538 8.32 32.52 10.03
CA TYR A 538 7.66 31.21 10.13
C TYR A 538 7.25 30.92 11.59
N PRO A 539 6.08 30.30 11.86
CA PRO A 539 5.64 30.03 13.22
C PRO A 539 6.42 28.84 13.82
N PRO A 540 6.90 28.90 15.07
CA PRO A 540 7.57 27.75 15.70
C PRO A 540 6.67 26.50 15.70
N ASP A 541 5.41 26.67 16.10
CA ASP A 541 4.46 25.58 16.31
C ASP A 541 3.97 24.95 15.00
N ALA A 542 4.04 25.68 13.87
CA ALA A 542 3.78 25.12 12.54
C ALA A 542 4.84 24.08 12.13
N GLY A 543 6.02 24.14 12.74
CA GLY A 543 7.11 23.18 12.60
C GLY A 543 6.90 21.85 13.33
N GLY A 544 5.85 21.70 14.16
CA GLY A 544 5.45 20.42 14.74
C GLY A 544 6.54 19.71 15.56
N ASP A 545 7.27 20.46 16.39
CA ASP A 545 8.10 19.93 17.48
C ASP A 545 8.32 21.03 18.53
N ALA A 546 8.30 20.66 19.82
CA ALA A 546 8.45 21.59 20.94
C ALA A 546 9.20 20.95 22.12
N ASP A 547 10.48 20.62 21.92
CA ASP A 547 11.40 20.34 23.04
C ASP A 547 12.82 20.88 22.78
N ASP A 548 13.26 21.77 23.68
CA ASP A 548 14.63 22.16 24.07
C ASP A 548 15.85 21.87 23.15
N GLY A 549 15.82 22.34 21.91
CA GLY A 549 16.97 23.08 21.35
C GLY A 549 18.09 22.31 20.63
N GLU A 550 17.83 21.16 20.01
CA GLU A 550 18.66 20.62 18.92
C GLU A 550 17.86 20.48 17.60
N GLU A 551 18.51 20.77 16.47
CA GLU A 551 17.85 21.01 15.17
C GLU A 551 17.42 19.70 14.46
N ALA A 552 16.21 19.22 14.76
CA ALA A 552 15.47 18.26 13.94
C ALA A 552 13.95 18.48 14.09
N GLY A 553 13.19 18.07 13.06
CA GLY A 553 11.80 17.67 13.28
C GLY A 553 11.75 16.17 13.63
N PRO A 554 10.57 15.59 13.87
CA PRO A 554 10.52 14.32 14.57
C PRO A 554 10.96 13.17 13.66
N GLU A 555 12.07 12.51 14.01
CA GLU A 555 12.69 11.45 13.21
C GLU A 555 11.82 10.17 13.09
N LYS A 556 10.76 10.06 13.89
CA LYS A 556 9.90 8.88 14.03
C LYS A 556 8.43 9.32 14.17
N ALA A 557 7.49 8.47 13.75
CA ALA A 557 6.09 8.61 14.11
C ALA A 557 5.90 8.61 15.65
N PRO A 558 4.95 9.42 16.19
CA PRO A 558 4.75 9.54 17.62
C PRO A 558 4.15 8.25 18.20
N GLU A 559 4.48 7.89 19.45
CA GLU A 559 4.04 6.62 20.05
C GLU A 559 2.50 6.55 20.20
N SER A 560 1.81 7.69 20.30
CA SER A 560 0.35 7.80 20.27
C SER A 560 -0.30 7.30 18.97
N SER A 561 0.48 7.16 17.90
CA SER A 561 0.05 6.56 16.63
C SER A 561 0.11 5.01 16.62
N ASN A 562 0.58 4.39 17.72
CA ASN A 562 0.81 2.94 17.86
C ASN A 562 1.61 2.33 16.69
N PRO A 563 2.87 2.75 16.45
CA PRO A 563 3.64 2.38 15.27
C PRO A 563 4.08 0.89 15.25
N LEU A 564 3.50 0.09 14.35
CA LEU A 564 3.80 -1.32 14.15
C LEU A 564 4.75 -1.55 12.95
N ALA A 565 5.96 -2.04 13.22
CA ALA A 565 6.97 -2.32 12.19
C ALA A 565 6.68 -3.61 11.40
N GLY A 566 6.76 -3.56 10.07
CA GLY A 566 6.43 -4.70 9.19
C GLY A 566 7.37 -5.89 9.26
N SER A 567 8.56 -5.72 9.84
CA SER A 567 9.48 -6.80 10.16
C SER A 567 9.12 -7.58 11.44
N ASP A 568 8.16 -7.13 12.26
CA ASP A 568 7.82 -7.83 13.49
C ASP A 568 7.03 -9.13 13.22
N LYS A 569 7.73 -10.26 13.36
CA LYS A 569 7.19 -11.62 13.25
C LYS A 569 6.69 -12.19 14.59
N LYS A 570 6.67 -11.41 15.67
CA LYS A 570 6.21 -11.81 17.01
C LYS A 570 4.98 -11.05 17.49
N ALA A 571 4.48 -10.09 16.70
CA ALA A 571 3.22 -9.43 16.95
C ALA A 571 2.08 -10.47 16.97
N CYS A 572 1.50 -10.66 18.15
CA CYS A 572 0.30 -11.45 18.42
C CYS A 572 -0.73 -10.54 19.09
N MET A 573 -1.98 -10.58 18.62
CA MET A 573 -3.06 -9.78 19.18
C MET A 573 -3.34 -10.19 20.63
N ASP A 574 -3.46 -9.20 21.51
CA ASP A 574 -4.07 -9.38 22.81
C ASP A 574 -5.59 -9.57 22.62
N VAL A 575 -6.13 -10.62 23.24
CA VAL A 575 -7.55 -10.99 23.14
C VAL A 575 -8.34 -10.27 24.23
N ASN A 576 -9.53 -9.79 23.91
CA ASN A 576 -10.42 -9.22 24.92
C ASN A 576 -10.86 -10.34 25.89
N PRO A 577 -10.61 -10.24 27.21
CA PRO A 577 -10.95 -11.30 28.17
C PRO A 577 -12.45 -11.66 28.26
N SER A 578 -13.33 -10.87 27.64
CA SER A 578 -14.77 -11.14 27.53
C SER A 578 -15.11 -12.12 26.38
N TYR A 579 -14.17 -12.36 25.47
CA TYR A 579 -14.33 -13.09 24.21
C TYR A 579 -13.37 -14.30 24.09
N THR A 580 -12.90 -14.82 25.22
CA THR A 580 -12.11 -16.06 25.31
C THR A 580 -12.96 -17.27 25.75
N TRP A 581 -12.53 -18.50 25.45
CA TRP A 581 -13.32 -19.73 25.59
C TRP A 581 -12.51 -20.97 26.02
#